data_AF-A0A8T4Y393-F1
#
_entry.id   AF-A0A8T4Y393-F1
#
_cell.length_a   1.000
_cell.length_b   1.000
_cell.length_c   1.000
_cell.angle_alpha   90.00
_cell.angle_beta   90.00
_cell.angle_gamma   90.00
#
_symmetry.space_group_name_H-M   'P 1'
#
loop_
_entity.id
_entity.type
_entity.pdbx_description
1 polymer ?
#
loop_
_entity_poly.entity_id
_entity_poly.type
_entity_poly.pdbx_seq_one_letter_code
_entity_poly.pdbx_strand_id
1 'polypeptide(L)' 'MFSLGDMIANEVKKALSSRGIVTDVKNIGNELVITIKADDIVNGLTSAFPEAYKPMIKVEASDIKVYIKIM' A
#
# COMPACT_ATOMS: atom_id res chain seq x y z
N MET A 1 -23.01 1.20 -13.25
CA MET A 1 -22.22 2.35 -13.74
C MET A 1 -21.06 2.48 -12.76
N PHE A 2 -19.81 2.25 -13.17
CA PHE A 2 -18.67 2.45 -12.26
C PHE A 2 -18.49 3.95 -12.02
N SER A 3 -18.36 4.37 -10.75
CA SER A 3 -18.07 5.78 -10.46
C SER A 3 -16.65 6.12 -10.89
N LEU A 4 -16.38 7.38 -11.23
CA LEU A 4 -15.03 7.85 -11.55
C LEU A 4 -14.04 7.51 -10.44
N GLY A 5 -14.47 7.60 -9.17
CA GLY A 5 -13.66 7.23 -8.02
C GLY A 5 -13.34 5.74 -7.95
N ASP A 6 -14.24 4.84 -8.39
CA ASP A 6 -13.95 3.40 -8.46
C ASP A 6 -12.97 3.06 -9.58
N MET A 7 -13.02 3.79 -10.70
CA MET A 7 -12.04 3.65 -11.79
C MET A 7 -10.64 4.07 -11.32
N ILE A 8 -10.53 5.23 -10.67
CA ILE A 8 -9.27 5.72 -10.10
C ILE A 8 -8.76 4.75 -9.02
N ALA A 9 -9.63 4.26 -8.13
CA ALA A 9 -9.28 3.27 -7.12
C ALA A 9 -8.65 2.01 -7.73
N ASN A 10 -9.26 1.49 -8.82
CA ASN A 10 -8.75 0.33 -9.52
C ASN A 10 -7.43 0.59 -10.23
N GLU A 11 -7.25 1.75 -10.86
CA GLU A 11 -5.98 2.11 -11.50
C GLU A 11 -4.84 2.26 -10.48
N VAL A 12 -5.10 2.95 -9.37
CA VAL A 12 -4.15 3.09 -8.27
C VAL A 12 -3.79 1.74 -7.68
N LYS A 13 -4.78 0.89 -7.41
CA LYS A 13 -4.55 -0.47 -6.92
C LYS A 13 -3.69 -1.30 -7.88
N LYS A 14 -3.95 -1.22 -9.19
CA LYS A 14 -3.13 -1.90 -10.22
C LYS A 14 -1.69 -1.36 -10.25
N ALA A 15 -1.51 -0.05 -10.19
CA ALA A 15 -0.20 0.59 -10.24
C ALA A 15 0.66 0.29 -8.99
N LEU A 16 0.04 0.19 -7.82
CA LEU A 16 0.73 -0.20 -6.58
C LEU A 16 1.05 -1.69 -6.57
N SER A 17 0.11 -2.53 -7.01
CA SER A 17 0.31 -3.98 -7.12
C SER A 17 1.42 -4.35 -8.10
N SER A 18 1.56 -3.63 -9.23
CA SER A 18 2.66 -3.86 -10.19
C SER A 18 4.04 -3.53 -9.64
N ARG A 19 4.11 -2.75 -8.56
CA ARG A 19 5.34 -2.44 -7.82
C ARG A 19 5.55 -3.35 -6.61
N GLY A 20 4.72 -4.39 -6.45
CA GLY A 20 4.76 -5.32 -5.32
C GLY A 20 4.22 -4.74 -4.01
N ILE A 21 3.55 -3.58 -4.06
CA ILE A 21 2.96 -2.97 -2.87
C ILE A 21 1.51 -3.46 -2.75
N VAL A 22 1.27 -4.33 -1.77
CA VAL A 22 -0.08 -4.77 -1.42
C VAL A 22 -0.75 -3.63 -0.65
N THR A 23 -1.84 -3.09 -1.20
CA THR A 23 -2.57 -1.98 -0.58
C THR A 23 -4.07 -2.18 -0.66
N ASP A 24 -4.78 -1.82 0.40
CA ASP A 24 -6.24 -1.67 0.38
C ASP A 24 -6.58 -0.25 -0.10
N VAL A 25 -7.29 -0.15 -1.22
CA VAL A 25 -7.70 1.13 -1.80
C VAL A 25 -9.21 1.23 -1.70
N LYS A 26 -9.69 2.21 -0.94
CA LYS A 26 -11.11 2.46 -0.73
C LYS A 26 -11.48 3.86 -1.21
N ASN A 27 -12.66 3.97 -1.81
CA ASN A 27 -13.28 5.24 -2.10
C ASN A 27 -14.27 5.58 -0.98
N ILE A 28 -14.06 6.71 -0.31
CA ILE A 28 -14.91 7.20 0.78
C ILE A 28 -15.34 8.63 0.44
N GLY A 29 -16.54 8.79 -0.12
CA GLY A 29 -17.06 10.09 -0.54
C GLY A 29 -16.27 10.67 -1.71
N ASN A 30 -15.55 11.78 -1.47
CA ASN A 30 -14.68 12.46 -2.44
C ASN A 30 -13.18 12.20 -2.15
N GLU A 31 -12.87 11.14 -1.41
CA GLU A 31 -11.50 10.77 -1.05
C GLU A 31 -11.19 9.33 -1.38
N LEU A 32 -10.03 9.12 -1.98
CA LEU A 32 -9.36 7.84 -2.05
C LEU A 32 -8.53 7.63 -0.79
N VAL A 33 -8.80 6.55 -0.06
CA VAL A 33 -7.99 6.13 1.08
C VAL A 33 -7.22 4.89 0.70
N ILE A 34 -5.90 5.03 0.62
CA ILE A 34 -4.96 3.94 0.38
C ILE A 34 -4.37 3.54 1.73
N THR A 35 -4.47 2.28 2.11
CA THR A 35 -3.86 1.73 3.32
C THR A 35 -2.77 0.74 2.93
N ILE A 36 -1.55 0.99 3.39
CA ILE A 36 -0.42 0.06 3.33
C ILE A 36 -0.25 -0.51 4.72
N LYS A 37 -0.32 -1.84 4.87
CA LYS A 37 -0.22 -2.48 6.17
C LYS A 37 1.21 -2.49 6.68
N ALA A 38 1.37 -2.32 8.00
CA ALA A 38 2.65 -2.43 8.66
C ALA A 38 3.36 -3.75 8.32
N ASP A 39 2.61 -4.85 8.30
CA ASP A 39 3.15 -6.19 7.98
C ASP A 39 3.72 -6.27 6.56
N ASP A 40 3.04 -5.66 5.57
CA ASP A 40 3.52 -5.63 4.19
C ASP A 40 4.82 -4.83 4.08
N ILE A 41 4.95 -3.75 4.86
CA ILE A 41 6.18 -2.94 4.94
C ILE A 41 7.30 -3.74 5.60
N VAL A 42 7.03 -4.38 6.74
CA VAL A 42 8.00 -5.23 7.45
C VAL A 42 8.47 -6.37 6.57
N ASN A 43 7.55 -7.07 5.91
CA ASN A 43 7.86 -8.20 5.05
C ASN A 43 8.65 -7.75 3.81
N GLY A 44 8.25 -6.65 3.17
CA GLY A 44 8.96 -6.09 2.02
C GLY A 44 10.39 -5.68 2.36
N LEU A 45 10.57 -5.00 3.49
CA LEU A 45 11.90 -4.60 3.96
C LEU A 45 12.75 -5.80 4.37
N THR A 46 12.21 -6.71 5.18
CA THR A 46 12.94 -7.90 5.65
C THR A 46 13.35 -8.80 4.49
N SER A 47 12.49 -8.94 3.47
CA SER A 47 12.77 -9.77 2.28
C SER A 47 13.79 -9.14 1.33
N ALA A 48 14.00 -7.82 1.40
CA ALA A 48 15.01 -7.13 0.60
C ALA A 48 16.44 -7.36 1.11
N PHE A 49 16.60 -7.73 2.40
CA PHE A 49 17.91 -8.05 2.96
C PHE A 49 18.31 -9.51 2.65
N PRO A 50 19.59 -9.75 2.30
CA PRO A 50 20.13 -11.11 2.21
C PRO A 50 19.94 -11.90 3.51
N GLU A 51 19.66 -13.20 3.41
CA GLU A 51 19.43 -14.10 4.55
C GLU A 51 20.49 -13.97 5.66
N ALA A 52 21.77 -13.83 5.29
CA ALA A 52 22.87 -13.69 6.23
C ALA A 52 22.75 -12.47 7.16
N TYR A 53 22.04 -11.42 6.73
CA TYR A 53 21.87 -10.17 7.49
C TYR A 53 20.51 -10.08 8.19
N LYS A 54 19.55 -10.97 7.89
CA LYS A 54 18.22 -10.97 8.51
C LYS A 54 18.23 -11.07 10.04
N PRO A 55 19.14 -11.82 10.70
CA PRO A 55 19.21 -11.84 12.16
C PRO A 55 19.68 -10.52 12.80
N MET A 56 20.31 -9.63 12.02
CA MET A 56 20.91 -8.38 12.50
C MET A 56 19.98 -7.17 12.33
N ILE A 57 18.83 -7.35 11.69
CA ILE A 57 17.88 -6.29 11.39
C ILE A 57 16.65 -6.43 12.29
N LYS A 58 16.17 -5.28 12.76
CA LYS A 58 14.87 -5.15 13.41
C LYS A 58 14.09 -4.12 12.63
N VAL A 59 12.93 -4.50 12.11
CA VAL A 59 12.03 -3.61 11.37
C VAL A 59 10.80 -3.38 12.22
N GLU A 60 10.53 -2.11 12.54
CA GLU A 60 9.29 -1.67 13.15
C GLU A 60 8.58 -0.76 12.15
N ALA A 61 7.32 -1.04 11.86
CA ALA A 61 6.50 -0.24 10.96
C ALA A 61 5.11 -0.02 11.55
N SER A 62 4.43 1.01 11.07
CA SER A 62 3.02 1.28 11.35
C SER A 62 2.25 1.37 10.03
N ASP A 63 0.93 1.20 10.09
CA ASP A 63 0.07 1.35 8.93
C ASP A 63 0.25 2.75 8.33
N ILE A 64 0.49 2.82 7.03
CA ILE A 64 0.54 4.08 6.28
C ILE A 64 -0.81 4.28 5.61
N LYS A 65 -1.42 5.45 5.83
CA LYS A 65 -2.64 5.86 5.15
C LYS A 65 -2.37 7.07 4.29
N VAL A 66 -2.72 6.98 3.01
CA VAL A 66 -2.65 8.07 2.06
C VAL A 66 -4.07 8.47 1.68
N TYR A 67 -4.37 9.75 1.84
CA TYR A 67 -5.67 10.34 1.53
C TYR A 67 -5.50 11.20 0.28
N ILE A 68 -6.24 10.88 -0.78
CA ILE A 68 -6.20 11.62 -2.05
C ILE A 68 -7.59 12.16 -2.31
N LYS A 69 -7.73 13.48 -2.36
CA LYS A 69 -9.00 14.12 -2.71
C LYS A 69 -9.25 13.98 -4.21
N ILE A 70 -10.37 13.37 -4.57
CA ILE A 70 -10.85 13.26 -5.94
C ILE A 70 -11.92 14.35 -6.08
N MET A 71 -11.65 15.40 -6.84
CA MET A 71 -12.55 16.57 -6.98
C MET A 71 -13.85 16.21 -7.67
#